data_AF-A0A7K1V3D3-F1
#
_entry.id   AF-A0A7K1V3D3-F1
#
_cell.length_a   1.000
_cell.length_b   1.000
_cell.length_c   1.000
_cell.angle_alpha   90.00
_cell.angle_beta   90.00
_cell.angle_gamma   90.00
#
_symmetry.space_group_name_H-M   'P 1'
#
loop_
_entity.id
_entity.type
_entity.pdbx_description
1 polymer ?
#
loop_
_entity_poly.entity_id
_entity_poly.type
_entity_poly.pdbx_seq_one_letter_code
_entity_poly.pdbx_strand_id
1 'polypeptide(L)'
;MVPTVDVYELDRRALRSLATLVEELTDSELGLSTPRAGWTIRDLLEHMNTEHEAISELILDATAVLDADPRKAFGQAIARWIDAFAACPAEGSLRGPNGYADRIPVHPDTTATDRLVSALGRSPNWPAN
;
A
#
# COMPACT_ATOMS: atom_id res chain seq x y z
N MET A 1 6.62 -23.70 -17.59
CA MET A 1 6.78 -23.13 -16.24
C MET A 1 6.92 -21.64 -16.40
N VAL A 2 5.92 -20.86 -15.99
CA VAL A 2 6.02 -19.38 -16.01
C VAL A 2 6.97 -19.01 -14.87
N PRO A 3 8.02 -18.21 -15.08
CA PRO A 3 8.88 -17.77 -13.99
C PRO A 3 8.02 -17.02 -12.96
N THR A 4 8.11 -17.43 -11.70
CA THR A 4 7.46 -16.73 -10.59
C THR A 4 8.06 -15.33 -10.51
N VAL A 5 7.25 -14.30 -10.70
CA VAL A 5 7.66 -12.91 -10.54
C VAL A 5 7.80 -12.64 -9.05
N ASP A 6 8.99 -12.17 -8.64
CA ASP A 6 9.15 -11.55 -7.33
C ASP A 6 8.43 -10.20 -7.35
N VAL A 7 7.23 -10.18 -6.77
CA VAL A 7 6.36 -9.01 -6.75
C VAL A 7 6.92 -7.88 -5.90
N TYR A 8 7.72 -8.20 -4.86
CA TYR A 8 8.34 -7.19 -4.00
C TYR A 8 9.50 -6.51 -4.70
N GLU A 9 10.32 -7.27 -5.41
CA GLU A 9 11.39 -6.69 -6.25
C GLU A 9 10.81 -5.85 -7.40
N LEU A 10 9.72 -6.30 -8.03
CA LEU A 10 9.03 -5.52 -9.05
C LEU A 10 8.49 -4.21 -8.49
N ASP A 11 7.80 -4.27 -7.35
CA ASP A 11 7.25 -3.10 -6.66
C ASP A 11 8.36 -2.11 -6.24
N ARG A 12 9.41 -2.61 -5.60
CA ARG A 12 10.60 -1.83 -5.21
C ARG A 12 11.18 -1.06 -6.39
N ARG A 13 11.29 -1.69 -7.56
CA ARG A 13 11.80 -1.03 -8.77
C ARG A 13 10.84 0.04 -9.27
N ALA A 14 9.53 -0.26 -9.32
CA ALA A 14 8.52 0.68 -9.77
C ALA A 14 8.48 1.93 -8.89
N LEU A 15 8.47 1.75 -7.56
CA LEU A 15 8.43 2.86 -6.60
C LEU A 15 9.70 3.70 -6.62
N ARG A 16 10.88 3.10 -6.83
CA ARG A 16 12.13 3.87 -7.02
C ARG A 16 12.08 4.73 -8.28
N SER A 17 11.61 4.19 -9.40
CA SER A 17 11.43 4.97 -10.62
C SER A 17 10.43 6.12 -10.42
N LEU A 18 9.34 5.87 -9.70
CA LEU A 18 8.37 6.91 -9.39
C LEU A 18 8.94 7.99 -8.46
N ALA A 19 9.70 7.61 -7.44
CA ALA A 19 10.36 8.56 -6.53
C ALA A 19 11.31 9.50 -7.27
N THR A 20 12.07 9.00 -8.26
CA THR A 20 12.91 9.85 -9.12
C THR A 20 12.08 10.88 -9.88
N LEU A 21 10.93 10.50 -10.45
CA LEU A 21 10.06 11.45 -11.15
C LEU A 21 9.45 12.49 -10.22
N VAL A 22 9.06 12.08 -9.00
CA VAL A 22 8.49 13.00 -8.00
C VAL A 22 9.52 14.04 -7.53
N GLU A 23 10.79 13.66 -7.43
CA GLU A 23 11.88 14.56 -7.06
C GLU A 23 12.11 15.68 -8.10
N GLU A 24 11.81 15.43 -9.37
CA GLU A 24 11.96 16.41 -10.46
C GLU A 24 10.84 17.46 -10.50
N LEU A 25 9.73 17.23 -9.79
CA LEU A 25 8.58 18.15 -9.82
C LEU A 25 8.93 19.52 -9.25
N THR A 26 8.52 20.57 -9.95
CA THR A 26 8.67 21.96 -9.52
C THR A 26 7.52 22.40 -8.60
N ASP A 27 7.73 23.50 -7.88
CA ASP A 27 6.71 24.07 -6.99
C ASP A 27 5.45 24.51 -7.76
N SER A 28 5.61 25.01 -8.98
CA SER A 28 4.47 25.35 -9.85
C SER A 28 3.66 24.14 -10.27
N GLU A 29 4.31 23.00 -10.52
CA GLU A 29 3.63 21.78 -10.94
C GLU A 29 2.83 21.16 -9.79
N LEU A 30 3.28 21.31 -8.54
CA LEU A 30 2.53 20.86 -7.37
C LEU A 30 1.12 21.46 -7.29
N GLY A 31 0.90 22.65 -7.87
CA GLY A 31 -0.41 23.32 -7.92
C GLY A 31 -1.32 22.89 -9.07
N LEU A 32 -0.85 22.05 -10.00
CA LEU A 32 -1.65 21.61 -11.14
C LEU A 32 -2.73 20.61 -10.71
N SER A 33 -3.91 20.71 -11.33
CA SER A 33 -5.02 19.78 -11.08
C SER A 33 -4.73 18.40 -11.66
N THR A 34 -5.21 17.37 -10.97
CA THR A 34 -5.22 15.98 -11.43
C THR A 34 -6.61 15.62 -11.99
N PRO A 35 -6.76 14.50 -12.72
CA PRO A 35 -8.07 14.01 -13.15
C PRO A 35 -9.02 13.66 -11.99
N ARG A 36 -8.49 13.43 -10.78
CA ARG A 36 -9.32 13.27 -9.58
C ARG A 36 -9.88 14.64 -9.20
N ALA A 37 -11.20 14.74 -9.23
CA ALA A 37 -11.89 16.02 -9.04
C ALA A 37 -11.47 16.69 -7.73
N GLY A 38 -11.03 17.95 -7.83
CA GLY A 38 -10.63 18.78 -6.70
C GLY A 38 -9.24 18.52 -6.15
N TRP A 39 -8.44 17.62 -6.74
CA TRP A 39 -7.10 17.30 -6.25
C TRP A 39 -6.02 17.96 -7.12
N THR A 40 -5.06 18.59 -6.48
CA THR A 40 -3.79 19.01 -7.07
C THR A 40 -2.76 17.87 -7.04
N ILE A 41 -1.62 18.04 -7.73
CA ILE A 41 -0.50 17.10 -7.64
C ILE A 41 0.01 17.01 -6.19
N ARG A 42 0.03 18.11 -5.44
CA ARG A 42 0.31 18.10 -4.00
C ARG A 42 -0.63 17.18 -3.25
N ASP A 43 -1.94 17.33 -3.43
CA ASP A 43 -2.94 16.53 -2.71
C ASP A 43 -2.79 15.03 -3.03
N LEU A 44 -2.46 14.72 -4.28
CA LEU A 44 -2.16 13.36 -4.69
C LEU A 44 -0.93 12.79 -3.96
N LEU A 45 0.18 13.53 -3.90
CA LEU A 45 1.39 13.09 -3.22
C LEU A 45 1.17 12.94 -1.70
N GLU A 46 0.47 13.89 -1.07
CA GLU A 46 0.15 13.83 0.35
C GLU A 46 -0.72 12.62 0.68
N HIS A 47 -1.70 12.30 -0.18
CA HIS A 47 -2.47 11.07 -0.07
C HIS A 47 -1.61 9.82 -0.23
N MET A 48 -0.77 9.77 -1.27
CA MET A 48 0.11 8.62 -1.48
C MET A 48 1.04 8.41 -0.28
N ASN A 49 1.63 9.47 0.27
CA ASN A 49 2.49 9.39 1.45
C ASN A 49 1.74 8.81 2.66
N THR A 50 0.52 9.30 2.88
CA THR A 50 -0.33 8.83 3.98
C THR A 50 -0.63 7.33 3.87
N GLU A 51 -0.99 6.85 2.68
CA GLU A 51 -1.34 5.44 2.47
C GLU A 51 -0.10 4.52 2.58
N HIS A 52 1.05 4.92 2.04
CA HIS A 52 2.29 4.15 2.18
C HIS A 52 2.73 4.08 3.64
N GLU A 53 2.66 5.19 4.37
CA GLU A 53 3.04 5.21 5.79
C GLU A 53 2.07 4.41 6.67
N ALA A 54 0.76 4.46 6.44
CA ALA A 54 -0.19 3.69 7.25
C ALA A 54 0.12 2.18 7.27
N ILE A 55 0.54 1.64 6.13
CA ILE A 55 0.95 0.24 6.01
C ILE A 55 2.36 0.04 6.57
N SER A 56 3.29 0.95 6.27
CA SER A 56 4.68 0.83 6.72
C SER A 56 4.80 0.90 8.24
N GLU A 57 4.05 1.81 8.88
CA GLU A 57 3.92 1.90 10.34
C GLU A 57 3.39 0.61 10.95
N LEU A 58 2.36 0.02 10.34
CA LEU A 58 1.80 -1.25 10.80
C LEU A 58 2.82 -2.39 10.74
N ILE A 59 3.59 -2.49 9.65
CA ILE A 59 4.56 -3.58 9.46
C ILE A 59 5.80 -3.37 10.34
N LEU A 60 6.33 -2.15 10.38
CA LEU A 60 7.54 -1.80 11.10
C LEU A 60 7.31 -1.58 12.60
N ASP A 61 6.05 -1.49 13.03
CA ASP A 61 5.65 -1.10 14.40
C ASP A 61 6.33 0.22 14.84
N ALA A 62 6.37 1.18 13.92
CA ALA A 62 7.11 2.43 14.11
C ALA A 62 6.53 3.58 13.29
N THR A 63 6.05 4.62 13.99
CA THR A 63 5.62 5.88 13.38
C THR A 63 6.82 6.73 12.93
N ALA A 64 6.71 7.39 11.78
CA ALA A 64 7.70 8.36 11.30
C ALA A 64 7.10 9.76 11.16
N VAL A 65 7.95 10.77 11.37
CA VAL A 65 7.64 12.16 10.99
C VAL A 65 8.30 12.41 9.64
N LEU A 66 7.48 12.65 8.62
CA LEU A 66 7.95 12.96 7.28
C LEU A 66 8.20 14.47 7.10
N ASP A 67 8.94 14.82 6.05
CA ASP A 67 9.16 16.21 5.64
C ASP A 67 7.85 16.92 5.27
N ALA A 68 7.80 18.24 5.40
CA ALA A 68 6.63 19.04 5.02
C ALA A 68 6.53 19.22 3.49
N ASP A 69 7.64 19.09 2.77
CA ASP A 69 7.63 19.03 1.31
C ASP A 69 7.13 17.63 0.87
N PRO A 70 5.97 17.55 0.16
CA PRO A 70 5.37 16.27 -0.20
C PRO A 70 6.27 15.42 -1.11
N ARG A 71 7.20 16.03 -1.85
CA ARG A 71 8.17 15.32 -2.70
C ARG A 71 9.21 14.59 -1.85
N LYS A 72 9.75 15.27 -0.84
CA LYS A 72 10.71 14.69 0.10
C LYS A 72 10.05 13.63 0.98
N ALA A 73 8.84 13.93 1.47
CA ALA A 73 8.02 12.98 2.20
C ALA A 73 7.74 11.72 1.36
N PHE A 74 7.49 11.85 0.06
CA PHE A 74 7.33 10.71 -0.84
C PHE A 74 8.58 9.83 -0.89
N GLY A 75 9.76 10.42 -1.07
CA GLY A 75 11.02 9.67 -1.02
C GLY A 75 11.22 8.93 0.31
N GLN A 76 10.89 9.56 1.43
CA GLN A 76 10.97 8.94 2.76
C GLN A 76 9.95 7.80 2.94
N ALA A 77 8.71 8.01 2.52
CA ALA A 77 7.64 7.01 2.60
C ALA A 77 7.96 5.77 1.75
N ILE A 78 8.50 5.96 0.54
CA ILE A 78 8.93 4.85 -0.32
C ILE A 78 10.11 4.08 0.28
N ALA A 79 11.09 4.77 0.88
CA ALA A 79 12.19 4.07 1.54
C ALA A 79 11.69 3.15 2.66
N ARG A 80 10.77 3.66 3.48
CA ARG A 80 10.15 2.90 4.57
C ARG A 80 9.27 1.76 4.08
N TRP A 81 8.52 1.97 3.00
CA TRP A 81 7.75 0.91 2.34
C TRP A 81 8.67 -0.23 1.89
N ILE A 82 9.79 0.09 1.24
CA ILE A 82 10.76 -0.90 0.79
C ILE A 82 11.35 -1.67 1.98
N ASP A 83 11.69 -0.99 3.07
CA ASP A 83 12.21 -1.64 4.29
C ASP A 83 11.15 -2.55 4.94
N ALA A 84 9.89 -2.10 5.00
CA ALA A 84 8.77 -2.87 5.54
C ALA A 84 8.59 -4.18 4.77
N PHE A 85 8.53 -4.13 3.43
CA PHE A 85 8.33 -5.32 2.62
C PHE A 85 9.58 -6.18 2.45
N ALA A 86 10.79 -5.64 2.60
CA ALA A 86 12.01 -6.44 2.69
C ALA A 86 12.07 -7.30 3.96
N ALA A 87 11.40 -6.88 5.04
CA ALA A 87 11.25 -7.66 6.26
C ALA A 87 10.16 -8.74 6.15
N CYS A 88 9.26 -8.65 5.15
CA CYS A 88 8.27 -9.68 4.90
C CYS A 88 8.93 -10.91 4.25
N PRO A 89 8.68 -12.13 4.77
CA PRO A 89 9.26 -13.33 4.16
C PRO A 89 8.68 -13.54 2.75
N ALA A 90 9.54 -13.92 1.79
CA ALA A 90 9.18 -14.18 0.39
C ALA A 90 8.09 -15.25 0.23
N GLU A 91 8.02 -16.15 1.21
CA GLU A 91 6.95 -17.11 1.41
C GLU A 91 6.39 -16.92 2.82
N GLY A 92 5.09 -16.72 2.94
CA GLY A 92 4.48 -16.46 4.23
C GLY A 92 3.12 -15.80 4.07
N SER A 93 2.35 -15.84 5.14
CA SER A 93 1.03 -15.25 5.15
C SER A 93 1.14 -13.75 5.43
N LEU A 94 0.51 -12.89 4.62
CA LEU A 94 0.13 -11.52 5.00
C LEU A 94 -0.93 -11.55 6.12
N ARG A 95 -0.95 -12.58 6.99
CA ARG A 95 -1.92 -12.75 8.07
C ARG A 95 -1.25 -12.64 9.41
N GLY A 96 -2.00 -12.14 10.38
CA GLY A 96 -1.50 -11.85 11.73
C GLY A 96 -1.77 -10.40 12.11
N PRO A 97 -1.14 -9.88 13.17
CA PRO A 97 -1.48 -8.59 13.76
C PRO A 97 -1.35 -7.40 12.80
N ASN A 98 -0.49 -7.54 11.77
CA ASN A 98 -0.10 -6.45 10.87
C ASN A 98 -0.60 -6.64 9.43
N GLY A 99 -1.52 -7.58 9.18
CA GLY A 99 -2.05 -7.89 7.86
C GLY A 99 -3.54 -8.27 7.87
N TYR A 100 -3.94 -9.22 7.04
CA TYR A 100 -5.28 -9.79 7.08
C TYR A 100 -5.47 -10.68 8.32
N ALA A 101 -6.69 -10.78 8.84
CA ALA A 101 -6.97 -11.80 9.85
C ALA A 101 -6.85 -13.21 9.25
N ASP A 102 -6.84 -14.23 10.11
CA ASP A 102 -6.88 -15.62 9.65
C ASP A 102 -8.06 -15.87 8.72
N ARG A 103 -7.82 -16.64 7.65
CA ARG A 103 -8.88 -16.97 6.70
C ARG A 103 -10.00 -17.71 7.43
N ILE A 104 -11.23 -17.23 7.29
CA ILE A 104 -12.38 -17.93 7.85
C ILE A 104 -12.77 -19.08 6.91
N PRO A 105 -12.76 -20.36 7.32
CA PRO A 105 -13.17 -21.45 6.44
C PRO A 105 -14.61 -21.26 5.95
N VAL A 106 -14.83 -21.40 4.64
CA VAL A 106 -16.16 -21.33 4.01
C VAL A 106 -16.37 -22.55 3.13
N HIS A 107 -17.64 -22.91 2.91
CA HIS A 107 -17.98 -24.02 2.03
C HIS A 107 -17.53 -23.73 0.58
N PRO A 108 -16.99 -24.72 -0.17
CA PRO A 108 -16.47 -24.50 -1.52
C PRO A 108 -17.51 -23.96 -2.51
N ASP A 109 -18.80 -24.23 -2.27
CA ASP A 109 -19.90 -23.75 -3.12
C ASP A 109 -20.44 -22.35 -2.74
N THR A 110 -19.81 -21.67 -1.78
CA THR A 110 -20.18 -20.28 -1.43
C THR A 110 -19.93 -19.32 -2.58
N THR A 111 -20.58 -18.15 -2.53
CA THR A 111 -20.45 -17.13 -3.57
C THR A 111 -19.02 -16.60 -3.67
N ALA A 112 -18.66 -15.98 -4.80
CA ALA A 112 -17.36 -15.33 -4.94
C ALA A 112 -17.16 -14.23 -3.87
N THR A 113 -18.22 -13.52 -3.50
CA THR A 113 -18.22 -12.51 -2.43
C THR A 113 -17.86 -13.12 -1.09
N ASP A 114 -18.50 -14.21 -0.70
CA ASP A 114 -18.23 -14.86 0.59
C ASP A 114 -16.80 -15.39 0.66
N ARG A 115 -16.30 -15.96 -0.46
CA ARG A 115 -14.91 -16.41 -0.58
C ARG A 115 -13.92 -15.27 -0.46
N LEU A 116 -14.21 -14.09 -1.01
CA LEU A 116 -13.37 -12.89 -0.89
C LEU A 116 -13.33 -12.40 0.56
N VAL A 117 -14.49 -12.19 1.17
CA VAL A 117 -14.63 -11.67 2.54
C VAL A 117 -13.94 -12.61 3.55
N SER A 118 -14.16 -13.91 3.39
CA SER A 118 -13.44 -14.98 4.10
C SER A 118 -11.92 -14.90 3.90
N ALA A 119 -11.46 -14.72 2.65
CA ALA A 119 -10.04 -14.63 2.33
C ALA A 119 -9.36 -13.43 3.01
N LEU A 120 -10.09 -12.35 3.28
CA LEU A 120 -9.62 -11.18 4.04
C LEU A 120 -9.77 -11.35 5.56
N GLY A 121 -10.21 -12.52 6.03
CA GLY A 121 -10.40 -12.85 7.44
C GLY A 121 -11.63 -12.20 8.08
N ARG A 122 -12.63 -11.84 7.26
CA ARG A 122 -13.90 -11.27 7.71
C ARG A 122 -15.03 -12.29 7.57
N SER A 123 -16.03 -12.21 8.46
CA SER A 123 -17.18 -13.11 8.44
C SER A 123 -18.11 -12.75 7.28
N PRO A 124 -18.52 -13.71 6.43
CA PRO A 124 -19.54 -13.50 5.40
C PRO A 124 -20.97 -13.49 5.96
N ASN A 125 -21.16 -13.70 7.28
CA ASN A 125 -22.47 -13.57 7.92
C ASN A 125 -22.83 -12.09 8.09
N TRP A 126 -23.23 -11.45 7.00
CA TRP A 126 -23.77 -10.11 7.04
C TRP A 126 -25.05 -10.08 7.88
N PRO A 127 -25.24 -9.10 8.78
CA PRO A 127 -26.53 -8.93 9.42
C PRO A 127 -27.59 -8.68 8.34
N ALA A 128 -28.75 -9.34 8.47
CA ALA A 128 -29.90 -9.00 7.64
C ALA A 128 -30.25 -7.52 7.93
N ASN A 129 -30.31 -6.71 6.87
CA ASN A 129 -30.76 -5.32 6.96
C ASN A 129 -32.18 -5.23 7.54
#